data_AF-A0A0C3B7Q2-F1
#
_entry.id   AF-A0A0C3B7Q2-F1
#
_cell.length_a   1.000
_cell.length_b   1.000
_cell.length_c   1.000
_cell.angle_alpha   90.00
_cell.angle_beta   90.00
_cell.angle_gamma   90.00
#
_symmetry.space_group_name_H-M   'P 1'
#
loop_
_entity.id
_entity.type
_entity.pdbx_description
1 polymer ?
#
loop_
_entity_poly.entity_id
_entity_poly.type
_entity_poly.pdbx_seq_one_letter_code
_entity_poly.pdbx_strand_id
1 'polypeptide(L)'
;DNNGIWFTQFNGHSWSLIDNVKRHRPELGIAKGTSPCPVSFGQKLYLFFNGAGMDGIFCVTKYNGTHWDQFFEVAQAIGATTSINFLPSTSPSATTFQNSIHLFWNGVDDTGIFSTTFDGNKWSPPINVAEKAPGLVIAQGTSPAAIAYKGHLYLFYNGAEDGGTGFTRLSVQGNWERAQSVKALIGFMGYLEKTSPSAFLINGGETLCLSWTGCGRNGTWYVTRAGDKWLGEQKSLSREVGEQKIESGSACGVEFLGTLYIFWKHETHGLYMTTGLPPSAKNVDWPQLLTNIQNGRMFLLVVEDTQAISALEAIANKTAEGNLSQKIFNDDSWTASTQFNTVLRGIRMLTDFAIIAGGAWHLLRNHLNGGQRLVVLTYIPPAMSELQQQFEMAVV
;
A
#
# COMPACT_ATOMS: atom_id res chain seq x y z
N ASP A 1 25.09 -2.20 -3.06
CA ASP A 1 24.63 -1.88 -1.69
C ASP A 1 23.19 -2.27 -1.48
N ASN A 2 22.90 -3.04 -0.42
CA ASN A 2 21.55 -3.54 -0.10
C ASN A 2 20.82 -2.67 0.95
N ASN A 3 21.31 -1.45 1.22
CA ASN A 3 20.77 -0.53 2.22
C ASN A 3 20.14 0.73 1.59
N GLY A 4 19.68 0.64 0.34
CA GLY A 4 18.94 1.73 -0.31
C GLY A 4 17.45 1.67 -0.01
N ILE A 5 16.73 2.63 -0.57
CA ILE A 5 15.27 2.61 -0.66
C ILE A 5 14.92 2.62 -2.14
N TRP A 6 14.09 1.68 -2.57
CA TRP A 6 13.65 1.56 -3.95
C TRP A 6 12.23 2.10 -4.07
N PHE A 7 11.90 2.72 -5.21
CA PHE A 7 10.57 3.24 -5.46
C PHE A 7 10.20 3.10 -6.93
N THR A 8 8.91 3.10 -7.20
CA THR A 8 8.34 3.28 -8.54
C THR A 8 7.17 4.27 -8.44
N GLN A 9 6.88 4.96 -9.55
CA GLN A 9 5.81 5.95 -9.62
C GLN A 9 4.77 5.50 -10.65
N PHE A 10 3.50 5.59 -10.28
CA PHE A 10 2.40 5.41 -11.23
C PHE A 10 1.90 6.77 -11.70
N ASN A 11 1.86 6.98 -13.02
CA ASN A 11 1.45 8.25 -13.65
C ASN A 11 -0.01 8.25 -14.13
N GLY A 12 -0.84 7.34 -13.62
CA GLY A 12 -2.21 7.13 -14.10
C GLY A 12 -2.34 6.10 -15.21
N HIS A 13 -1.25 5.73 -15.90
CA HIS A 13 -1.28 4.80 -17.05
C HIS A 13 -0.29 3.64 -16.90
N SER A 14 0.89 3.92 -16.36
CA SER A 14 1.98 2.95 -16.24
C SER A 14 2.83 3.22 -15.02
N TRP A 15 3.43 2.16 -14.48
CA TRP A 15 4.50 2.26 -13.50
C TRP A 15 5.81 2.63 -14.17
N SER A 16 6.59 3.52 -13.56
CA SER A 16 7.97 3.78 -13.95
C SER A 16 8.85 2.56 -13.67
N LEU A 17 10.03 2.51 -14.28
CA LEU A 17 11.07 1.58 -13.84
C LEU A 17 11.40 1.83 -12.36
N ILE A 18 11.76 0.76 -11.66
CA ILE A 18 12.21 0.84 -10.27
C ILE A 18 13.49 1.68 -10.22
N ASP A 19 13.47 2.70 -9.39
CA ASP A 19 14.61 3.57 -9.12
C ASP A 19 15.02 3.46 -7.64
N ASN A 20 16.23 3.91 -7.33
CA ASN A 20 16.77 3.86 -5.98
C ASN A 20 17.10 5.27 -5.52
N VAL A 21 16.55 5.67 -4.37
CA VAL A 21 16.77 7.00 -3.77
C VAL A 21 18.26 7.29 -3.58
N LYS A 22 19.06 6.26 -3.26
CA LYS A 22 20.51 6.37 -3.06
C LYS A 22 21.27 6.79 -4.33
N ARG A 23 20.70 6.62 -5.53
CA ARG A 23 21.30 7.17 -6.77
C ARG A 23 21.25 8.70 -6.80
N HIS A 24 20.25 9.28 -6.14
CA HIS A 24 20.06 10.73 -6.02
C HIS A 24 20.65 11.28 -4.71
N ARG A 25 20.76 10.42 -3.69
CA ARG A 25 21.27 10.72 -2.35
C ARG A 25 22.24 9.64 -1.86
N PRO A 26 23.50 9.65 -2.33
CA PRO A 26 24.48 8.61 -1.99
C PRO A 26 24.74 8.43 -0.49
N GLU A 27 24.52 9.48 0.31
CA GLU A 27 24.59 9.52 1.76
C GLU A 27 23.53 8.65 2.46
N LEU A 28 22.46 8.26 1.75
CA LEU A 28 21.36 7.49 2.33
C LEU A 28 21.79 6.04 2.62
N GLY A 29 21.54 5.61 3.85
CA GLY A 29 21.54 4.21 4.24
C GLY A 29 20.38 3.93 5.19
N ILE A 30 19.59 2.90 4.90
CA ILE A 30 18.52 2.43 5.79
C ILE A 30 19.00 1.30 6.71
N ALA A 31 18.57 1.34 7.97
CA ALA A 31 18.82 0.30 8.97
C ALA A 31 18.22 -1.05 8.54
N LYS A 32 19.00 -2.12 8.75
CA LYS A 32 18.57 -3.49 8.43
C LYS A 32 17.33 -3.86 9.25
N GLY A 33 16.35 -4.46 8.58
CA GLY A 33 15.11 -4.91 9.24
C GLY A 33 14.12 -3.78 9.56
N THR A 34 14.33 -2.59 9.01
CA THR A 34 13.41 -1.46 9.12
C THR A 34 12.79 -1.14 7.75
N SER A 35 11.67 -0.43 7.75
CA SER A 35 10.97 0.03 6.56
C SER A 35 10.93 1.56 6.52
N PRO A 36 11.01 2.17 5.33
CA PRO A 36 10.80 3.60 5.21
C PRO A 36 9.31 3.96 5.35
N CYS A 37 9.03 5.22 5.66
CA CYS A 37 7.68 5.75 5.81
C CYS A 37 7.51 7.01 4.96
N PRO A 38 6.84 6.91 3.79
CA PRO A 38 6.46 8.06 2.99
C PRO A 38 5.22 8.77 3.55
N VAL A 39 5.22 10.11 3.54
CA VAL A 39 4.05 10.93 3.86
C VAL A 39 4.05 12.22 3.02
N SER A 40 2.90 12.56 2.45
CA SER A 40 2.73 13.77 1.64
C SER A 40 2.36 14.97 2.52
N PHE A 41 3.07 16.08 2.39
CA PHE A 41 2.82 17.32 3.11
C PHE A 41 3.32 18.53 2.31
N GLY A 42 2.50 19.59 2.17
CA GLY A 42 2.92 20.84 1.54
C GLY A 42 3.55 20.70 0.13
N GLN A 43 2.92 19.92 -0.76
CA GLN A 43 3.40 19.58 -2.12
C GLN A 43 4.70 18.75 -2.17
N LYS A 44 5.20 18.28 -1.02
CA LYS A 44 6.37 17.43 -0.93
C LYS A 44 6.00 16.05 -0.43
N LEU A 45 6.72 15.05 -0.91
CA LEU A 45 6.80 13.75 -0.26
C LEU A 45 7.94 13.81 0.75
N TYR A 46 7.66 13.50 2.01
CA TYR A 46 8.64 13.30 3.06
C TYR A 46 8.82 11.79 3.23
N LEU A 47 10.05 11.32 3.10
CA LEU A 47 10.39 9.91 3.27
C LEU A 47 11.26 9.76 4.52
N PHE A 48 10.64 9.27 5.60
CA PHE A 48 11.32 9.02 6.87
C PHE A 48 11.89 7.61 6.91
N PHE A 49 13.07 7.44 7.49
CA PHE A 49 13.70 6.13 7.62
C PHE A 49 14.72 6.12 8.76
N ASN A 50 14.96 4.93 9.30
CA ASN A 50 15.98 4.71 10.31
C ASN A 50 17.37 4.60 9.66
N GLY A 51 18.35 5.34 10.16
CA GLY A 51 19.70 5.39 9.60
C GLY A 51 20.47 4.08 9.73
N ALA A 52 21.21 3.69 8.69
CA ALA A 52 21.98 2.44 8.66
C ALA A 52 23.04 2.34 9.78
N GLY A 53 23.50 3.48 10.30
CA GLY A 53 24.43 3.56 11.43
C GLY A 53 23.78 3.33 12.78
N MET A 54 22.46 3.11 12.85
CA MET A 54 21.69 3.12 14.11
C MET A 54 21.80 4.48 14.83
N ASP A 55 21.91 5.53 14.05
CA ASP A 55 22.38 6.87 14.42
C ASP A 55 21.32 7.95 14.26
N GLY A 56 20.06 7.57 14.07
CA GLY A 56 18.97 8.54 13.99
C GLY A 56 17.82 8.11 13.10
N ILE A 57 16.79 8.95 13.12
CA ILE A 57 15.73 8.97 12.10
C ILE A 57 16.06 10.09 11.13
N PHE A 58 16.14 9.74 9.85
CA PHE A 58 16.45 10.65 8.77
C PHE A 58 15.22 10.88 7.91
N CYS A 59 15.23 12.00 7.20
CA CYS A 59 14.22 12.35 6.23
C CYS A 59 14.89 12.75 4.93
N VAL A 60 14.35 12.25 3.82
CA VAL A 60 14.62 12.79 2.49
C VAL A 60 13.33 13.30 1.86
N THR A 61 13.36 14.46 1.21
CA THR A 61 12.17 15.06 0.60
C THR A 61 12.20 14.99 -0.92
N LYS A 62 11.04 14.85 -1.54
CA LYS A 62 10.86 14.92 -3.01
C LYS A 62 9.82 15.97 -3.35
N TYR A 63 10.14 16.90 -4.24
CA TYR A 63 9.20 17.93 -4.70
C TYR A 63 8.59 17.57 -6.06
N ASN A 64 7.24 17.54 -6.11
CA ASN A 64 6.45 17.32 -7.33
C ASN A 64 6.98 16.16 -8.22
N GLY A 65 7.45 15.08 -7.61
CA GLY A 65 7.90 13.89 -8.34
C GLY A 65 9.20 14.04 -9.14
N THR A 66 9.85 15.20 -9.13
CA THR A 66 11.00 15.47 -10.01
C THR A 66 12.34 15.11 -9.38
N HIS A 67 12.67 15.68 -8.22
CA HIS A 67 14.00 15.52 -7.60
C HIS A 67 13.90 15.28 -6.10
N TRP A 68 14.82 14.47 -5.58
CA TRP A 68 15.03 14.30 -4.15
C TRP A 68 15.90 15.47 -3.64
N ASP A 69 15.36 16.34 -2.79
CA ASP A 69 15.87 17.69 -2.51
C ASP A 69 16.70 17.82 -1.23
N GLN A 70 16.10 17.52 -0.08
CA GLN A 70 16.76 17.68 1.22
C GLN A 70 16.96 16.32 1.86
N PHE A 71 18.14 16.11 2.47
CA PHE A 71 18.44 15.00 3.35
C PHE A 71 18.82 15.60 4.71
N PHE A 72 18.15 15.20 5.79
CA PHE A 72 18.44 15.70 7.13
C PHE A 72 18.10 14.67 8.20
N GLU A 73 18.79 14.77 9.33
CA GLU A 73 18.44 14.04 10.56
C GLU A 73 17.34 14.82 11.31
N VAL A 74 16.29 14.12 11.74
CA VAL A 74 15.16 14.74 12.46
C VAL A 74 15.61 15.37 13.79
N ALA A 75 16.55 14.74 14.50
CA ALA A 75 17.08 15.27 15.75
C ALA A 75 17.75 16.64 15.58
N GLN A 76 18.57 16.78 14.53
CA GLN A 76 19.21 18.05 14.18
C GLN A 76 18.18 19.11 13.81
N ALA A 77 17.13 18.74 13.06
CA ALA A 77 16.06 19.65 12.68
C ALA A 77 15.20 20.13 13.87
N ILE A 78 15.16 19.36 14.96
CA ILE A 78 14.57 19.76 16.25
C ILE A 78 15.50 20.71 17.03
N GLY A 79 16.80 20.71 16.73
CA GLY A 79 17.82 21.39 17.52
C GLY A 79 18.32 20.56 18.71
N ALA A 80 18.15 19.23 18.68
CA ALA A 80 18.67 18.34 19.70
C ALA A 80 20.19 18.17 19.57
N THR A 81 20.90 18.07 20.70
CA THR A 81 22.35 17.83 20.75
C THR A 81 22.72 16.35 20.63
N THR A 82 21.73 15.46 20.66
CA THR A 82 21.89 14.01 20.54
C THR A 82 20.85 13.46 19.57
N SER A 83 21.23 12.45 18.81
CA SER A 83 20.36 11.78 17.85
C SER A 83 19.12 11.14 18.50
N ILE A 84 18.06 11.04 17.71
CA ILE A 84 16.85 10.29 18.09
C ILE A 84 17.16 8.81 17.89
N ASN A 85 17.39 8.10 18.99
CA ASN A 85 17.56 6.65 18.95
C ASN A 85 16.22 5.94 18.78
N PHE A 86 16.25 4.78 18.13
CA PHE A 86 15.09 3.94 17.85
C PHE A 86 15.36 2.49 18.24
N LEU A 87 14.30 1.72 18.52
CA LEU A 87 14.44 0.29 18.78
C LEU A 87 14.85 -0.47 17.50
N PRO A 88 15.92 -1.29 17.50
CA PRO A 88 16.33 -2.04 16.32
C PRO A 88 15.20 -2.92 15.76
N SER A 89 15.15 -3.05 14.43
CA SER A 89 14.09 -3.78 13.71
C SER A 89 12.67 -3.22 13.88
N THR A 90 12.52 -2.00 14.39
CA THR A 90 11.26 -1.23 14.28
C THR A 90 11.39 -0.14 13.21
N SER A 91 10.27 0.35 12.72
CA SER A 91 10.19 1.33 11.64
C SER A 91 9.48 2.59 12.12
N PRO A 92 9.84 3.78 11.59
CA PRO A 92 9.07 4.99 11.84
C PRO A 92 7.69 4.89 11.18
N SER A 93 6.74 5.66 11.69
CA SER A 93 5.42 5.85 11.08
C SER A 93 5.05 7.32 11.11
N ALA A 94 4.45 7.82 10.02
CA ALA A 94 4.09 9.21 9.91
C ALA A 94 2.74 9.36 9.21
N THR A 95 1.99 10.39 9.61
CA THR A 95 0.76 10.79 8.94
C THR A 95 0.58 12.30 9.03
N THR A 96 -0.20 12.89 8.13
CA THR A 96 -0.58 14.29 8.23
C THR A 96 -1.88 14.45 9.01
N PHE A 97 -1.87 15.31 10.02
CA PHE A 97 -3.03 15.64 10.82
C PHE A 97 -2.96 17.10 11.26
N GLN A 98 -4.06 17.84 11.10
CA GLN A 98 -4.14 19.28 11.41
C GLN A 98 -3.01 20.12 10.79
N ASN A 99 -2.79 19.93 9.48
CA ASN A 99 -1.76 20.66 8.73
C ASN A 99 -0.35 20.51 9.32
N SER A 100 -0.05 19.36 9.91
CA SER A 100 1.28 19.01 10.40
C SER A 100 1.58 17.55 10.13
N ILE A 101 2.86 17.22 9.93
CA ILE A 101 3.33 15.83 9.95
C ILE A 101 3.47 15.39 11.40
N HIS A 102 2.85 14.29 11.77
CA HIS A 102 3.08 13.62 13.04
C HIS A 102 3.94 12.40 12.78
N LEU A 103 5.17 12.40 13.28
CA LEU A 103 6.13 11.30 13.16
C LEU A 103 6.16 10.52 14.47
N PHE A 104 6.18 9.20 14.38
CA PHE A 104 6.20 8.25 15.48
C PHE A 104 7.30 7.22 15.31
N TRP A 105 7.90 6.80 16.42
CA TRP A 105 8.90 5.73 16.45
C TRP A 105 8.88 5.01 17.79
N ASN A 106 9.41 3.79 17.83
CA ASN A 106 9.64 3.10 19.10
C ASN A 106 11.01 3.54 19.67
N GLY A 107 11.02 3.98 20.92
CA GLY A 107 12.24 4.43 21.60
C GLY A 107 13.21 3.28 21.85
N VAL A 108 14.49 3.61 22.03
CA VAL A 108 15.53 2.64 22.40
C VAL A 108 15.13 1.90 23.69
N ASP A 109 15.59 0.67 23.84
CA ASP A 109 15.32 -0.20 25.01
C ASP A 109 13.82 -0.40 25.31
N ASP A 110 12.96 -0.31 24.28
CA ASP A 110 11.52 -0.51 24.36
C ASP A 110 10.82 0.45 25.35
N THR A 111 11.32 1.68 25.41
CA THR A 111 10.85 2.77 26.29
C THR A 111 9.49 3.37 25.88
N GLY A 112 8.86 2.81 24.84
CA GLY A 112 7.53 3.18 24.36
C GLY A 112 7.54 3.95 23.03
N ILE A 113 6.36 4.39 22.60
CA ILE A 113 6.21 5.14 21.34
C ILE A 113 6.48 6.61 21.60
N PHE A 114 7.43 7.18 20.87
CA PHE A 114 7.72 8.60 20.86
C PHE A 114 7.09 9.30 19.66
N SER A 115 6.89 10.61 19.77
CA SER A 115 6.36 11.42 18.69
C SER A 115 7.00 12.81 18.62
N THR A 116 7.14 13.34 17.41
CA THR A 116 7.41 14.76 17.12
C THR A 116 6.50 15.23 15.99
N THR A 117 6.21 16.53 15.94
CA THR A 117 5.32 17.15 14.96
C THR A 117 6.07 18.21 14.15
N PHE A 118 5.84 18.26 12.84
CA PHE A 118 6.35 19.30 11.95
C PHE A 118 5.19 20.13 11.37
N ASP A 119 5.17 21.43 11.66
CA ASP A 119 4.08 22.36 11.26
C ASP A 119 4.29 22.99 9.86
N GLY A 120 5.34 22.58 9.16
CA GLY A 120 5.80 23.19 7.90
C GLY A 120 6.94 24.18 8.05
N ASN A 121 7.22 24.63 9.26
CA ASN A 121 8.33 25.52 9.56
C ASN A 121 9.30 24.94 10.58
N LYS A 122 8.79 24.31 11.64
CA LYS A 122 9.59 23.81 12.76
C LYS A 122 9.10 22.46 13.27
N TRP A 123 10.03 21.71 13.85
CA TRP A 123 9.74 20.49 14.59
C TRP A 123 9.49 20.77 16.07
N SER A 124 8.58 20.02 16.67
CA SER A 124 8.37 20.04 18.12
C SER A 124 9.42 19.18 18.85
N PRO A 125 9.71 19.45 20.12
CA PRO A 125 10.43 18.49 20.96
C PRO A 125 9.72 17.12 20.96
N PRO A 126 10.47 16.00 21.01
CA PRO A 126 9.88 14.68 21.16
C PRO A 126 9.11 14.54 22.47
N ILE A 127 8.00 13.79 22.43
CA ILE A 127 7.25 13.38 23.61
C ILE A 127 7.13 11.85 23.63
N ASN A 128 7.06 11.25 24.81
CA ASN A 128 6.59 9.87 24.95
C ASN A 128 5.06 9.86 24.93
N VAL A 129 4.45 9.16 23.97
CA VAL A 129 3.00 9.13 23.79
C VAL A 129 2.32 8.48 25.00
N ALA A 130 2.95 7.52 25.67
CA ALA A 130 2.39 6.86 26.85
C ALA A 130 2.16 7.83 28.03
N GLU A 131 2.92 8.93 28.11
CA GLU A 131 2.71 9.99 29.11
C GLU A 131 1.44 10.80 28.86
N LYS A 132 0.91 10.76 27.63
CA LYS A 132 -0.29 11.50 27.21
C LYS A 132 -1.49 10.60 26.96
N ALA A 133 -1.26 9.33 26.60
CA ALA A 133 -2.26 8.33 26.29
C ALA A 133 -2.25 7.20 27.34
N PRO A 134 -3.04 7.30 28.42
CA PRO A 134 -3.06 6.29 29.46
C PRO A 134 -3.41 4.89 28.92
N GLY A 135 -2.72 3.87 29.43
CA GLY A 135 -2.95 2.46 29.06
C GLY A 135 -2.27 2.02 27.77
N LEU A 136 -1.47 2.88 27.12
CA LEU A 136 -0.65 2.50 25.98
C LEU A 136 0.49 1.60 26.45
N VAL A 137 0.47 0.34 26.01
CA VAL A 137 1.54 -0.64 26.24
C VAL A 137 1.82 -1.33 24.91
N ILE A 138 3.01 -1.13 24.39
CA ILE A 138 3.45 -1.64 23.09
C ILE A 138 4.23 -2.96 23.28
N ALA A 139 4.05 -3.93 22.38
CA ALA A 139 4.80 -5.17 22.37
C ALA A 139 6.20 -4.98 21.79
N GLN A 140 7.19 -5.69 22.33
CA GLN A 140 8.57 -5.62 21.84
C GLN A 140 8.67 -5.93 20.34
N GLY A 141 9.40 -5.08 19.61
CA GLY A 141 9.67 -5.29 18.19
C GLY A 141 8.48 -5.01 17.27
N THR A 142 7.45 -4.33 17.76
CA THR A 142 6.38 -3.78 16.92
C THR A 142 6.66 -2.31 16.56
N SER A 143 6.27 -1.92 15.36
CA SER A 143 6.34 -0.55 14.88
C SER A 143 4.96 0.11 15.05
N PRO A 144 4.89 1.41 15.36
CA PRO A 144 3.64 2.15 15.32
C PRO A 144 3.05 2.18 13.89
N ALA A 145 1.73 2.33 13.79
CA ALA A 145 1.05 2.61 12.53
C ALA A 145 0.07 3.77 12.72
N ALA A 146 0.42 4.93 12.17
CA ALA A 146 -0.35 6.16 12.30
C ALA A 146 -1.21 6.45 11.06
N ILE A 147 -2.44 6.89 11.26
CA ILE A 147 -3.32 7.34 10.17
C ILE A 147 -4.31 8.40 10.63
N ALA A 148 -4.55 9.44 9.82
CA ALA A 148 -5.64 10.38 10.04
C ALA A 148 -6.96 9.82 9.48
N TYR A 149 -8.01 9.80 10.31
CA TYR A 149 -9.34 9.34 9.93
C TYR A 149 -10.43 10.04 10.74
N LYS A 150 -11.46 10.56 10.05
CA LYS A 150 -12.67 11.18 10.63
C LYS A 150 -12.41 12.09 11.84
N GLY A 151 -11.48 13.03 11.70
CA GLY A 151 -11.19 14.04 12.74
C GLY A 151 -10.27 13.56 13.87
N HIS A 152 -9.66 12.38 13.74
CA HIS A 152 -8.66 11.89 14.68
C HIS A 152 -7.41 11.44 13.95
N LEU A 153 -6.26 11.54 14.61
CA LEU A 153 -5.10 10.73 14.29
C LEU A 153 -5.18 9.46 15.13
N TYR A 154 -5.26 8.32 14.47
CA TYR A 154 -5.17 7.00 15.08
C TYR A 154 -3.72 6.55 15.11
N LEU A 155 -3.30 6.03 16.26
CA LEU A 155 -2.00 5.39 16.44
C LEU A 155 -2.22 3.94 16.88
N PHE A 156 -2.00 3.00 15.96
CA PHE A 156 -2.10 1.57 16.18
C PHE A 156 -0.75 0.96 16.55
N TYR A 157 -0.79 -0.10 17.33
CA TYR A 157 0.39 -0.87 17.75
C TYR A 157 -0.05 -2.27 18.19
N ASN A 158 0.83 -3.26 18.09
CA ASN A 158 0.57 -4.53 18.76
C ASN A 158 0.79 -4.33 20.27
N GLY A 159 -0.21 -4.66 21.07
CA GLY A 159 -0.15 -4.55 22.53
C GLY A 159 0.61 -5.70 23.14
N ALA A 160 1.36 -5.44 24.22
CA ALA A 160 2.07 -6.49 24.94
C ALA A 160 1.11 -7.58 25.47
N GLU A 161 1.66 -8.77 25.73
CA GLU A 161 0.91 -9.94 26.23
C GLU A 161 -0.25 -10.34 25.28
N ASP A 162 -1.32 -10.90 25.82
CA ASP A 162 -2.54 -11.28 25.07
C ASP A 162 -3.42 -10.07 24.65
N GLY A 163 -2.88 -8.84 24.68
CA GLY A 163 -3.62 -7.60 24.46
C GLY A 163 -4.19 -7.40 23.05
N GLY A 164 -3.71 -8.18 22.06
CA GLY A 164 -4.04 -8.00 20.65
C GLY A 164 -3.48 -6.67 20.10
N THR A 165 -4.02 -6.16 19.00
CA THR A 165 -3.65 -4.81 18.54
C THR A 165 -4.39 -3.76 19.37
N GLY A 166 -3.65 -2.79 19.89
CA GLY A 166 -4.17 -1.62 20.58
C GLY A 166 -4.21 -0.39 19.68
N PHE A 167 -4.96 0.62 20.10
CA PHE A 167 -4.91 1.95 19.51
C PHE A 167 -5.17 3.05 20.53
N THR A 168 -4.57 4.21 20.32
CA THR A 168 -4.99 5.47 20.92
C THR A 168 -5.31 6.48 19.81
N ARG A 169 -5.96 7.58 20.15
CA ARG A 169 -6.36 8.63 19.22
C ARG A 169 -5.96 9.99 19.75
N LEU A 170 -5.44 10.84 18.87
CA LEU A 170 -5.29 12.26 19.10
C LEU A 170 -6.47 12.99 18.45
N SER A 171 -7.23 13.75 19.24
CA SER A 171 -8.37 14.53 18.74
C SER A 171 -7.93 15.85 18.12
N VAL A 172 -8.83 16.50 17.37
CA VAL A 172 -8.58 17.86 16.86
C VAL A 172 -8.36 18.92 17.94
N GLN A 173 -8.70 18.63 19.20
CA GLN A 173 -8.43 19.51 20.34
C GLN A 173 -7.01 19.31 20.91
N GLY A 174 -6.22 18.41 20.34
CA GLY A 174 -4.85 18.12 20.80
C GLY A 174 -4.80 17.16 21.99
N ASN A 175 -5.89 16.46 22.31
CA ASN A 175 -5.95 15.53 23.43
C ASN A 175 -5.76 14.10 22.96
N TRP A 176 -4.79 13.40 23.58
CA TRP A 176 -4.65 11.96 23.45
C TRP A 176 -5.70 11.25 24.31
N GLU A 177 -6.35 10.26 23.72
CA GLU A 177 -7.33 9.43 24.41
C GLU A 177 -6.68 8.22 25.10
N ARG A 178 -7.38 7.65 26.08
CA ARG A 178 -6.99 6.37 26.67
C ARG A 178 -6.89 5.30 25.57
N ALA A 179 -5.83 4.51 25.63
CA ALA A 179 -5.64 3.37 24.76
C ALA A 179 -6.77 2.34 24.89
N GLN A 180 -7.17 1.78 23.76
CA GLN A 180 -8.19 0.74 23.64
C GLN A 180 -7.61 -0.49 22.95
N SER A 181 -8.13 -1.67 23.28
CA SER A 181 -7.79 -2.92 22.61
C SER A 181 -8.79 -3.20 21.50
N VAL A 182 -8.31 -3.39 20.26
CA VAL A 182 -9.16 -3.81 19.13
C VAL A 182 -9.74 -5.19 19.41
N LYS A 183 -8.94 -6.11 19.98
CA LYS A 183 -9.39 -7.44 20.43
C LYS A 183 -10.59 -7.34 21.37
N ALA A 184 -10.56 -6.45 22.35
CA ALA A 184 -11.71 -6.25 23.25
C ALA A 184 -12.98 -5.74 22.55
N LEU A 185 -12.84 -5.08 21.39
CA LEU A 185 -13.96 -4.51 20.63
C LEU A 185 -14.53 -5.46 19.57
N ILE A 186 -13.70 -6.31 18.97
CA ILE A 186 -14.10 -7.19 17.85
C ILE A 186 -14.08 -8.69 18.18
N GLY A 187 -13.63 -9.06 19.38
CA GLY A 187 -13.53 -10.45 19.82
C GLY A 187 -12.14 -11.06 19.56
N PHE A 188 -12.11 -12.30 19.07
CA PHE A 188 -10.84 -13.01 18.87
C PHE A 188 -9.91 -12.22 17.93
N MET A 189 -8.66 -12.06 18.33
CA MET A 189 -7.62 -11.40 17.54
C MET A 189 -6.26 -11.86 18.09
N GLY A 190 -5.40 -12.34 17.20
CA GLY A 190 -4.03 -12.71 17.52
C GLY A 190 -3.11 -12.28 16.38
N TYR A 191 -1.96 -11.71 16.74
CA TYR A 191 -0.95 -11.25 15.80
C TYR A 191 0.31 -12.13 15.90
N LEU A 192 1.13 -12.13 14.85
CA LEU A 192 2.45 -12.76 14.86
C LEU A 192 3.46 -11.86 15.60
N GLU A 193 4.19 -12.40 16.57
CA GLU A 193 5.23 -11.65 17.28
C GLU A 193 6.22 -10.97 16.33
N LYS A 194 6.72 -9.79 16.74
CA LYS A 194 7.66 -8.96 15.95
C LYS A 194 7.12 -8.56 14.58
N THR A 195 5.80 -8.56 14.42
CA THR A 195 5.12 -7.86 13.33
C THR A 195 4.44 -6.61 13.84
N SER A 196 3.99 -5.79 12.90
CA SER A 196 3.33 -4.51 13.16
C SER A 196 1.97 -4.50 12.47
N PRO A 197 0.97 -3.83 13.05
CA PRO A 197 -0.25 -3.55 12.32
C PRO A 197 0.05 -2.57 11.17
N SER A 198 -0.84 -2.54 10.18
CA SER A 198 -0.88 -1.50 9.15
C SER A 198 -2.29 -0.93 9.08
N ALA A 199 -2.40 0.38 8.89
CA ALA A 199 -3.67 1.05 8.74
C ALA A 199 -3.66 1.88 7.45
N PHE A 200 -4.74 1.81 6.70
CA PHE A 200 -4.93 2.53 5.44
C PHE A 200 -6.41 2.82 5.23
N LEU A 201 -6.72 3.81 4.41
CA LEU A 201 -8.11 4.13 4.07
C LEU A 201 -8.54 3.36 2.81
N ILE A 202 -9.81 2.96 2.80
CA ILE A 202 -10.50 2.34 1.67
C ILE A 202 -11.85 3.05 1.43
N ASN A 203 -12.51 2.72 0.32
CA ASN A 203 -13.77 3.35 -0.11
C ASN A 203 -13.64 4.88 -0.26
N GLY A 204 -12.56 5.35 -0.88
CA GLY A 204 -12.32 6.77 -1.12
C GLY A 204 -12.07 7.58 0.17
N GLY A 205 -11.58 6.94 1.23
CA GLY A 205 -11.35 7.59 2.51
C GLY A 205 -12.44 7.38 3.56
N GLU A 206 -13.58 6.78 3.18
CA GLU A 206 -14.73 6.65 4.07
C GLU A 206 -14.57 5.56 5.12
N THR A 207 -13.74 4.56 4.87
CA THR A 207 -13.54 3.40 5.75
C THR A 207 -12.08 3.26 6.11
N LEU A 208 -11.77 3.13 7.40
CA LEU A 208 -10.44 2.75 7.87
C LEU A 208 -10.31 1.23 7.82
N CYS A 209 -9.25 0.73 7.22
CA CYS A 209 -8.88 -0.68 7.25
C CYS A 209 -7.65 -0.84 8.15
N LEU A 210 -7.74 -1.73 9.14
CA LEU A 210 -6.63 -2.14 10.00
C LEU A 210 -6.29 -3.58 9.65
N SER A 211 -5.04 -3.85 9.28
CA SER A 211 -4.54 -5.20 8.98
C SER A 211 -3.39 -5.61 9.89
N TRP A 212 -3.24 -6.91 10.11
CA TRP A 212 -2.14 -7.51 10.88
C TRP A 212 -1.77 -8.89 10.33
N THR A 213 -0.54 -9.32 10.57
CA THR A 213 -0.13 -10.70 10.31
C THR A 213 -0.67 -11.59 11.43
N GLY A 214 -1.45 -12.61 11.10
CA GLY A 214 -2.09 -13.47 12.08
C GLY A 214 -1.13 -14.39 12.82
N CYS A 215 -1.50 -14.77 14.05
CA CYS A 215 -0.70 -15.67 14.87
C CYS A 215 -0.44 -17.01 14.17
N GLY A 216 0.75 -17.59 14.36
CA GLY A 216 1.15 -18.82 13.67
C GLY A 216 1.42 -18.67 12.16
N ARG A 217 1.56 -17.43 11.65
CA ARG A 217 1.77 -17.13 10.22
C ARG A 217 0.61 -17.58 9.32
N ASN A 218 -0.61 -17.57 9.84
CA ASN A 218 -1.81 -18.02 9.12
C ASN A 218 -2.41 -16.98 8.15
N GLY A 219 -1.56 -16.13 7.57
CA GLY A 219 -1.95 -15.10 6.62
C GLY A 219 -2.17 -13.71 7.22
N THR A 220 -2.59 -12.78 6.37
CA THR A 220 -2.97 -11.43 6.75
C THR A 220 -4.43 -11.41 7.16
N TRP A 221 -4.72 -10.72 8.25
CA TRP A 221 -6.07 -10.48 8.73
C TRP A 221 -6.35 -8.99 8.72
N TYR A 222 -7.62 -8.64 8.60
CA TYR A 222 -8.02 -7.24 8.65
C TYR A 222 -9.40 -7.04 9.24
N VAL A 223 -9.64 -5.86 9.77
CA VAL A 223 -10.97 -5.38 10.16
C VAL A 223 -11.16 -3.97 9.62
N THR A 224 -12.41 -3.59 9.37
CA THR A 224 -12.73 -2.26 8.84
C THR A 224 -13.50 -1.44 9.87
N ARG A 225 -13.40 -0.12 9.80
CA ARG A 225 -14.10 0.82 10.67
C ARG A 225 -14.75 1.90 9.83
N ALA A 226 -16.03 2.17 10.07
CA ALA A 226 -16.75 3.31 9.50
C ALA A 226 -17.19 4.25 10.63
N GLY A 227 -16.67 5.48 10.62
CA GLY A 227 -16.85 6.44 11.71
C GLY A 227 -16.36 5.86 13.03
N ASP A 228 -17.27 5.70 13.99
CA ASP A 228 -16.94 5.18 15.32
C ASP A 228 -17.13 3.68 15.52
N LYS A 229 -17.52 2.96 14.47
CA LYS A 229 -17.88 1.54 14.57
C LYS A 229 -16.92 0.65 13.81
N TRP A 230 -16.32 -0.33 14.49
CA TRP A 230 -15.68 -1.47 13.83
C TRP A 230 -16.76 -2.34 13.17
N LEU A 231 -16.56 -2.66 11.90
CA LEU A 231 -17.52 -3.35 11.06
C LEU A 231 -17.22 -4.85 11.02
N GLY A 232 -18.13 -5.63 11.60
CA GLY A 232 -18.09 -7.08 11.57
C GLY A 232 -16.96 -7.69 12.40
N GLU A 233 -16.76 -8.99 12.21
CA GLU A 233 -15.62 -9.73 12.75
C GLU A 233 -14.38 -9.50 11.88
N GLN A 234 -13.20 -9.85 12.41
CA GLN A 234 -11.97 -9.91 11.62
C GLN A 234 -12.16 -10.80 10.37
N LYS A 235 -11.53 -10.42 9.26
CA LYS A 235 -11.54 -11.15 7.99
C LYS A 235 -10.14 -11.71 7.72
N SER A 236 -10.09 -12.90 7.15
CA SER A 236 -8.84 -13.52 6.70
C SER A 236 -8.65 -13.24 5.22
N LEU A 237 -7.57 -12.54 4.89
CA LEU A 237 -7.22 -12.28 3.50
C LEU A 237 -6.96 -13.59 2.75
N SER A 238 -6.34 -14.58 3.41
CA SER A 238 -6.11 -15.91 2.84
C SER A 238 -7.39 -16.64 2.42
N ARG A 239 -8.54 -16.33 3.04
CA ARG A 239 -9.84 -16.89 2.62
C ARG A 239 -10.42 -16.19 1.40
N GLU A 240 -9.96 -14.98 1.09
CA GLU A 240 -10.44 -14.16 -0.02
C GLU A 240 -9.58 -14.33 -1.27
N VAL A 241 -8.26 -14.47 -1.10
CA VAL A 241 -7.30 -14.55 -2.23
C VAL A 241 -6.54 -15.87 -2.31
N GLY A 242 -6.87 -16.84 -1.46
CA GLY A 242 -6.11 -18.09 -1.32
C GLY A 242 -4.94 -17.97 -0.34
N GLU A 243 -4.34 -19.12 -0.01
CA GLU A 243 -3.33 -19.23 1.04
C GLU A 243 -2.14 -18.29 0.84
N GLN A 244 -1.89 -17.44 1.83
CA GLN A 244 -0.72 -16.56 1.85
C GLN A 244 0.43 -17.22 2.59
N LYS A 245 1.51 -17.53 1.89
CA LYS A 245 2.74 -18.01 2.52
C LYS A 245 3.64 -16.85 2.96
N ILE A 246 3.51 -16.44 4.20
CA ILE A 246 4.23 -15.28 4.76
C ILE A 246 5.56 -15.73 5.37
N GLU A 247 6.67 -15.21 4.82
CA GLU A 247 8.02 -15.52 5.30
C GLU A 247 8.32 -14.86 6.65
N SER A 248 8.01 -13.57 6.76
CA SER A 248 8.32 -12.69 7.87
C SER A 248 7.73 -11.30 7.60
N GLY A 249 7.65 -10.48 8.65
CA GLY A 249 7.28 -9.07 8.53
C GLY A 249 5.77 -8.80 8.52
N SER A 250 5.46 -7.53 8.37
CA SER A 250 4.11 -6.98 8.42
C SER A 250 3.57 -6.84 7.00
N ALA A 251 2.29 -7.15 6.81
CA ALA A 251 1.60 -6.72 5.59
C ALA A 251 1.35 -5.21 5.64
N CYS A 252 1.33 -4.56 4.48
CA CYS A 252 0.88 -3.18 4.32
C CYS A 252 -0.16 -3.09 3.21
N GLY A 253 -0.98 -2.05 3.19
CA GLY A 253 -1.99 -1.90 2.16
C GLY A 253 -2.25 -0.46 1.76
N VAL A 254 -2.88 -0.32 0.60
CA VAL A 254 -3.31 0.96 0.05
C VAL A 254 -4.53 0.73 -0.84
N GLU A 255 -5.48 1.67 -0.81
CA GLU A 255 -6.50 1.76 -1.85
C GLU A 255 -6.00 2.65 -2.97
N PHE A 256 -6.12 2.17 -4.19
CA PHE A 256 -5.85 2.95 -5.38
C PHE A 256 -6.98 2.81 -6.39
N LEU A 257 -7.56 3.94 -6.80
CA LEU A 257 -8.68 3.99 -7.75
C LEU A 257 -9.83 3.03 -7.41
N GLY A 258 -10.19 2.96 -6.13
CA GLY A 258 -11.27 2.08 -5.66
C GLY A 258 -10.90 0.60 -5.65
N THR A 259 -9.60 0.27 -5.69
CA THR A 259 -9.09 -1.10 -5.65
C THR A 259 -8.14 -1.25 -4.48
N LEU A 260 -8.34 -2.28 -3.66
CA LEU A 260 -7.49 -2.56 -2.52
C LEU A 260 -6.30 -3.43 -2.92
N TYR A 261 -5.10 -2.93 -2.61
CA TYR A 261 -3.84 -3.65 -2.71
C TYR A 261 -3.27 -3.89 -1.33
N ILE A 262 -3.03 -5.15 -0.98
CA ILE A 262 -2.30 -5.54 0.23
C ILE A 262 -1.04 -6.26 -0.19
N PHE A 263 0.09 -5.87 0.38
CA PHE A 263 1.42 -6.36 0.09
C PHE A 263 1.99 -7.16 1.26
N TRP A 264 2.73 -8.22 0.97
CA TRP A 264 3.43 -9.03 1.98
C TRP A 264 4.70 -9.67 1.41
N LYS A 265 5.60 -10.09 2.31
CA LYS A 265 6.81 -10.83 1.94
C LYS A 265 6.52 -12.34 1.89
N HIS A 266 6.73 -12.94 0.72
CA HIS A 266 6.46 -14.37 0.50
C HIS A 266 7.67 -15.26 0.85
N GLU A 267 7.42 -16.51 1.27
CA GLU A 267 8.43 -17.47 1.76
C GLU A 267 9.56 -17.80 0.76
N THR A 268 9.24 -17.82 -0.53
CA THR A 268 10.20 -18.21 -1.56
C THR A 268 10.99 -17.00 -2.02
N HIS A 269 10.43 -16.06 -2.79
CA HIS A 269 11.17 -14.85 -3.19
C HIS A 269 10.23 -13.69 -3.56
N GLY A 270 10.28 -12.60 -2.79
CA GLY A 270 9.83 -11.27 -3.23
C GLY A 270 8.64 -10.66 -2.48
N LEU A 271 8.33 -9.42 -2.85
CA LEU A 271 7.13 -8.70 -2.44
C LEU A 271 5.95 -9.20 -3.27
N TYR A 272 4.91 -9.69 -2.61
CA TYR A 272 3.67 -10.15 -3.23
C TYR A 272 2.58 -9.12 -2.96
N MET A 273 1.55 -9.11 -3.80
CA MET A 273 0.39 -8.24 -3.63
C MET A 273 -0.91 -8.95 -4.03
N THR A 274 -2.04 -8.49 -3.50
CA THR A 274 -3.35 -8.87 -4.01
C THR A 274 -3.53 -8.34 -5.43
N THR A 275 -4.11 -9.13 -6.33
CA THR A 275 -4.52 -8.66 -7.66
C THR A 275 -5.86 -7.94 -7.59
N GLY A 276 -5.87 -6.81 -6.88
CA GLY A 276 -7.01 -5.90 -6.77
C GLY A 276 -8.27 -6.50 -6.17
N LEU A 277 -8.47 -6.30 -4.86
CA LEU A 277 -9.72 -6.67 -4.21
C LEU A 277 -10.73 -5.52 -4.32
N PRO A 278 -11.99 -5.77 -4.71
CA PRO A 278 -13.03 -4.77 -4.57
C PRO A 278 -13.15 -4.42 -3.07
N PRO A 279 -13.07 -3.14 -2.68
CA PRO A 279 -13.08 -2.68 -1.29
C PRO A 279 -14.28 -3.17 -0.46
N SER A 280 -15.35 -3.64 -1.12
CA SER A 280 -16.36 -4.51 -0.51
C SER A 280 -17.16 -5.25 -1.60
N ALA A 281 -17.21 -6.59 -1.56
CA ALA A 281 -18.03 -7.40 -2.47
C ALA A 281 -19.54 -7.37 -2.15
N LYS A 282 -20.08 -6.27 -1.63
CA LYS A 282 -21.52 -6.16 -1.32
C LYS A 282 -22.28 -5.03 -1.96
N ASN A 283 -21.64 -4.12 -2.66
CA ASN A 283 -22.31 -3.14 -3.53
C ASN A 283 -21.30 -2.66 -4.57
N VAL A 284 -21.07 -3.49 -5.60
CA VAL A 284 -20.36 -2.98 -6.78
C VAL A 284 -21.32 -2.01 -7.46
N ASP A 285 -21.00 -0.72 -7.39
CA ASP A 285 -21.63 0.29 -8.24
C ASP A 285 -21.14 0.07 -9.67
N TRP A 286 -21.80 -0.88 -10.34
CA TRP A 286 -21.50 -1.25 -11.72
C TRP A 286 -21.51 -0.02 -12.64
N PRO A 287 -22.49 0.90 -12.60
CA PRO A 287 -22.43 2.15 -13.36
C PRO A 287 -21.14 2.96 -13.16
N GLN A 288 -20.66 3.11 -11.92
CA GLN A 288 -19.42 3.84 -11.64
C GLN A 288 -18.18 3.08 -12.16
N LEU A 289 -18.14 1.77 -11.98
CA LEU A 289 -17.08 0.91 -12.52
C LEU A 289 -17.05 0.96 -14.06
N LEU A 290 -18.22 0.88 -14.71
CA LEU A 290 -18.38 1.01 -16.15
C LEU A 290 -17.95 2.41 -16.66
N THR A 291 -18.26 3.47 -15.91
CA THR A 291 -17.82 4.83 -16.23
C THR A 291 -16.29 4.94 -16.16
N ASN A 292 -15.65 4.30 -15.17
CA ASN A 292 -14.20 4.23 -15.08
C ASN A 292 -13.55 3.43 -16.22
N ILE A 293 -14.21 2.35 -16.69
CA ILE A 293 -13.80 1.54 -17.85
C ILE A 293 -13.92 2.34 -19.16
N GLN A 294 -15.03 3.05 -19.36
CA GLN A 294 -15.27 3.88 -20.56
C GLN A 294 -14.29 5.07 -20.67
N ASN A 295 -13.82 5.58 -19.53
CA ASN A 295 -12.88 6.70 -19.47
C ASN A 295 -11.40 6.33 -19.68
N GLY A 296 -11.11 5.11 -20.20
CA GLY A 296 -9.77 4.75 -20.67
C GLY A 296 -8.71 4.51 -19.58
N ARG A 297 -9.13 4.22 -18.34
CA ARG A 297 -8.23 3.88 -17.22
C ARG A 297 -8.01 2.36 -17.21
N MET A 298 -6.98 1.88 -17.93
CA MET A 298 -6.73 0.45 -18.15
C MET A 298 -6.64 -0.39 -16.86
N PHE A 299 -7.27 -1.57 -16.86
CA PHE A 299 -6.89 -2.74 -16.05
C PHE A 299 -7.22 -4.07 -16.77
N LEU A 300 -6.44 -5.12 -16.46
CA LEU A 300 -6.72 -6.51 -16.80
C LEU A 300 -7.85 -7.02 -15.89
N LEU A 301 -9.01 -7.34 -16.48
CA LEU A 301 -10.14 -7.90 -15.76
C LEU A 301 -10.22 -9.41 -16.04
N VAL A 302 -9.97 -10.23 -15.02
CA VAL A 302 -10.23 -11.68 -15.08
C VAL A 302 -11.54 -11.92 -14.35
N VAL A 303 -12.56 -12.39 -15.07
CA VAL A 303 -13.89 -12.64 -14.50
C VAL A 303 -14.32 -14.06 -14.80
N GLU A 304 -14.65 -14.81 -13.75
CA GLU A 304 -15.26 -16.15 -13.86
C GLU A 304 -16.80 -16.10 -13.66
N ASP A 305 -17.34 -14.92 -13.34
CA ASP A 305 -18.77 -14.69 -13.13
C ASP A 305 -19.54 -14.58 -14.46
N THR A 306 -20.56 -15.44 -14.63
CA THR A 306 -21.33 -15.55 -15.87
C THR A 306 -22.20 -14.31 -16.18
N GLN A 307 -22.65 -13.57 -15.15
CA GLN A 307 -23.41 -12.34 -15.34
C GLN A 307 -22.49 -11.21 -15.80
N ALA A 308 -21.28 -11.15 -15.25
CA ALA A 308 -20.27 -10.18 -15.66
C ALA A 308 -19.77 -10.45 -17.10
N ILE A 309 -19.57 -11.71 -17.48
CA ILE A 309 -19.28 -12.08 -18.88
C ILE A 309 -20.39 -11.60 -19.82
N SER A 310 -21.65 -11.84 -19.45
CA SER A 310 -22.81 -11.43 -20.26
C SER A 310 -22.94 -9.91 -20.42
N ALA A 311 -22.63 -9.14 -19.36
CA ALA A 311 -22.63 -7.68 -19.39
C ALA A 311 -21.50 -7.12 -20.27
N LEU A 312 -20.30 -7.70 -20.20
CA LEU A 312 -19.16 -7.32 -21.03
C LEU A 312 -19.39 -7.66 -22.51
N GLU A 313 -20.00 -8.81 -22.81
CA GLU A 313 -20.40 -9.19 -24.17
C GLU A 313 -21.45 -8.23 -24.76
N ALA A 314 -22.43 -7.79 -23.95
CA ALA A 314 -23.43 -6.82 -24.39
C ALA A 314 -22.82 -5.45 -24.72
N ILE A 315 -21.76 -5.03 -24.02
CA ILE A 315 -21.02 -3.80 -24.31
C ILE A 315 -20.24 -3.94 -25.60
N ALA A 316 -19.48 -5.04 -25.76
CA ALA A 316 -18.72 -5.32 -26.99
C ALA A 316 -19.61 -5.36 -28.24
N ASN A 317 -20.83 -5.89 -28.11
CA ASN A 317 -21.80 -5.91 -29.20
C ASN A 317 -22.44 -4.54 -29.47
N LYS A 318 -22.53 -3.64 -28.47
CA LYS A 318 -22.99 -2.26 -28.66
C LYS A 318 -21.95 -1.35 -29.30
N THR A 319 -20.66 -1.62 -29.10
CA THR A 319 -19.56 -0.91 -29.79
C THR A 319 -19.23 -1.48 -31.17
N ALA A 320 -19.82 -2.62 -31.57
CA ALA A 320 -19.57 -3.30 -32.84
C ALA A 320 -20.14 -2.60 -34.09
N GLU A 321 -20.94 -1.53 -33.95
CA GLU A 321 -21.37 -0.73 -35.11
C GLU A 321 -20.25 0.18 -35.67
N GLY A 322 -19.05 0.18 -35.06
CA GLY A 322 -17.89 0.90 -35.60
C GLY A 322 -16.55 0.20 -35.33
N ASN A 323 -16.00 -0.47 -36.35
CA ASN A 323 -14.60 -0.87 -36.49
C ASN A 323 -14.00 -1.87 -35.47
N LEU A 324 -14.37 -3.15 -35.63
CA LEU A 324 -13.57 -4.27 -35.12
C LEU A 324 -13.27 -5.23 -36.27
N SER A 325 -11.99 -5.30 -36.70
CA SER A 325 -11.55 -6.36 -37.61
C SER A 325 -11.49 -7.68 -36.85
N GLN A 326 -12.45 -8.57 -37.09
CA GLN A 326 -12.29 -9.99 -36.76
C GLN A 326 -11.13 -10.55 -37.58
N LYS A 327 -9.99 -10.81 -36.93
CA LYS A 327 -8.89 -11.54 -37.55
C LYS A 327 -8.64 -12.78 -36.69
N ILE A 328 -9.30 -13.87 -37.09
CA ILE A 328 -9.09 -15.21 -36.57
C ILE A 328 -7.75 -15.68 -37.15
N PHE A 329 -6.73 -15.91 -36.32
CA PHE A 329 -5.45 -16.42 -36.78
C PHE A 329 -5.23 -17.86 -36.29
N ASN A 330 -5.26 -18.79 -37.24
CA ASN A 330 -4.60 -20.09 -37.17
C ASN A 330 -3.34 -19.95 -38.05
N ASP A 331 -2.14 -19.76 -37.47
CA ASP A 331 -0.89 -20.09 -38.18
C ASP A 331 0.32 -20.19 -37.24
N ASP A 332 1.01 -21.34 -37.30
CA ASP A 332 2.07 -21.81 -36.39
C ASP A 332 3.49 -21.30 -36.76
N SER A 333 3.66 -20.06 -37.22
CA SER A 333 4.99 -19.59 -37.61
C SER A 333 5.29 -18.13 -37.27
N TRP A 334 5.86 -17.90 -36.10
CA TRP A 334 6.62 -16.68 -35.80
C TRP A 334 7.88 -16.97 -34.98
N THR A 335 9.02 -16.50 -35.49
CA THR A 335 10.31 -16.52 -34.80
C THR A 335 10.49 -15.23 -33.98
N ALA A 336 10.63 -15.39 -32.67
CA ALA A 336 10.77 -14.29 -31.71
C ALA A 336 12.12 -13.57 -31.85
N SER A 337 12.10 -12.23 -31.81
CA SER A 337 13.32 -11.43 -31.68
C SER A 337 13.86 -11.50 -30.23
N THR A 338 15.18 -11.55 -30.11
CA THR A 338 15.92 -11.92 -28.89
C THR A 338 15.76 -10.94 -27.71
N GLN A 339 15.15 -9.77 -27.92
CA GLN A 339 14.94 -8.76 -26.86
C GLN A 339 13.64 -8.94 -26.07
N PHE A 340 12.72 -9.82 -26.51
CA PHE A 340 11.42 -10.03 -25.85
C PHE A 340 11.42 -11.13 -24.76
N ASN A 341 12.47 -11.95 -24.69
CA ASN A 341 12.49 -13.15 -23.85
C ASN A 341 12.92 -12.92 -22.39
N THR A 342 13.34 -11.72 -22.00
CA THR A 342 13.88 -11.48 -20.65
C THR A 342 12.79 -11.07 -19.65
N VAL A 343 11.67 -10.50 -20.10
CA VAL A 343 10.57 -10.05 -19.23
C VAL A 343 9.62 -11.19 -18.83
N LEU A 344 9.57 -12.28 -19.60
CA LEU A 344 8.60 -13.37 -19.40
C LEU A 344 9.12 -14.58 -18.61
N ARG A 345 10.38 -14.59 -18.15
CA ARG A 345 10.91 -15.74 -17.37
C ARG A 345 10.33 -15.89 -15.95
N GLY A 346 9.47 -14.98 -15.51
CA GLY A 346 8.77 -15.06 -14.21
C GLY A 346 7.34 -15.62 -14.25
N ILE A 347 6.76 -15.82 -15.43
CA ILE A 347 5.36 -16.30 -15.57
C ILE A 347 5.39 -17.61 -16.35
N ARG A 348 5.58 -18.73 -15.65
CA ARG A 348 5.21 -20.04 -16.20
C ARG A 348 3.74 -20.31 -15.89
N MET A 349 2.87 -19.84 -16.77
CA MET A 349 1.67 -20.56 -17.21
C MET A 349 1.07 -19.80 -18.41
N LEU A 350 0.85 -20.52 -19.51
CA LEU A 350 0.32 -20.10 -20.80
C LEU A 350 1.34 -19.47 -21.76
N THR A 351 1.80 -20.30 -22.68
CA THR A 351 2.39 -19.91 -23.96
C THR A 351 1.35 -19.18 -24.81
N ASP A 352 1.82 -18.20 -25.58
CA ASP A 352 1.11 -17.47 -26.64
C ASP A 352 0.27 -16.25 -26.22
N PHE A 353 0.96 -15.10 -26.04
CA PHE A 353 0.33 -13.78 -26.16
C PHE A 353 1.12 -12.93 -27.16
N ALA A 354 0.42 -12.41 -28.18
CA ALA A 354 0.92 -11.36 -29.06
C ALA A 354 0.26 -10.02 -28.67
N ILE A 355 1.07 -8.98 -28.42
CA ILE A 355 0.59 -7.61 -28.20
C ILE A 355 0.76 -6.87 -29.52
N ILE A 356 -0.35 -6.45 -30.14
CA ILE A 356 -0.34 -5.54 -31.30
C ILE A 356 -0.70 -4.14 -30.81
N ALA A 357 0.15 -3.16 -31.13
CA ALA A 357 -0.08 -1.76 -30.81
C ALA A 357 -1.00 -1.11 -31.86
N GLY A 358 -2.12 -0.53 -31.44
CA GLY A 358 -2.94 0.33 -32.30
C GLY A 358 -4.40 0.46 -31.84
N GLY A 359 -4.70 1.48 -31.04
CA GLY A 359 -5.95 2.28 -31.07
C GLY A 359 -7.33 1.60 -31.04
N ALA A 360 -7.46 0.29 -30.81
CA ALA A 360 -8.73 -0.43 -30.87
C ALA A 360 -8.98 -1.26 -29.61
N TRP A 361 -10.26 -1.53 -29.33
CA TRP A 361 -10.66 -2.54 -28.36
C TRP A 361 -10.42 -3.92 -28.97
N HIS A 362 -9.72 -4.81 -28.28
CA HIS A 362 -9.54 -6.19 -28.74
C HIS A 362 -10.17 -7.18 -27.75
N LEU A 363 -11.03 -8.06 -28.27
CA LEU A 363 -11.60 -9.18 -27.55
C LEU A 363 -10.78 -10.44 -27.87
N LEU A 364 -9.94 -10.88 -26.92
CA LEU A 364 -9.26 -12.17 -27.04
C LEU A 364 -10.11 -13.24 -26.35
N ARG A 365 -10.54 -14.24 -27.12
CA ARG A 365 -11.16 -15.46 -26.60
C ARG A 365 -10.10 -16.53 -26.52
N ASN A 366 -9.86 -17.07 -25.33
CA ASN A 366 -9.12 -18.32 -25.19
C ASN A 366 -10.02 -19.40 -24.62
N HIS A 367 -10.06 -20.56 -25.30
CA HIS A 367 -10.74 -21.74 -24.82
C HIS A 367 -9.77 -22.53 -23.95
N LEU A 368 -9.95 -22.47 -22.64
CA LEU A 368 -9.21 -23.32 -21.72
C LEU A 368 -9.88 -24.70 -21.67
N ASN A 369 -9.08 -25.76 -21.57
CA ASN A 369 -9.59 -27.12 -21.39
C ASN A 369 -10.47 -27.18 -20.14
N GLY A 370 -11.72 -27.63 -20.28
CA GLY A 370 -12.71 -27.70 -19.19
C GLY A 370 -13.91 -26.76 -19.32
N GLY A 371 -14.08 -26.07 -20.44
CA GLY A 371 -15.27 -25.23 -20.69
C GLY A 371 -15.22 -23.83 -20.09
N GLN A 372 -14.12 -23.47 -19.44
CA GLN A 372 -13.86 -22.11 -18.96
C GLN A 372 -13.51 -21.19 -20.14
N ARG A 373 -14.09 -19.98 -20.13
CA ARG A 373 -13.85 -18.95 -21.14
C ARG A 373 -13.09 -17.80 -20.50
N LEU A 374 -11.91 -17.49 -21.04
CA LEU A 374 -11.18 -16.28 -20.70
C LEU A 374 -11.53 -15.20 -21.73
N VAL A 375 -12.03 -14.06 -21.26
CA VAL A 375 -12.28 -12.88 -22.09
C VAL A 375 -11.29 -11.80 -21.65
N VAL A 376 -10.37 -11.43 -22.54
CA VAL A 376 -9.44 -10.32 -22.29
C VAL A 376 -9.86 -9.16 -23.19
N LEU A 377 -10.18 -8.03 -22.57
CA LEU A 377 -10.44 -6.75 -23.25
C LEU A 377 -9.23 -5.86 -23.06
N THR A 378 -8.58 -5.47 -24.17
CA THR A 378 -7.50 -4.48 -24.15
C THR A 378 -7.96 -3.22 -24.88
N TYR A 379 -7.64 -2.05 -24.32
CA TYR A 379 -7.82 -0.75 -24.98
C TYR A 379 -6.51 0.02 -24.88
N ILE A 380 -5.97 0.43 -26.02
CA ILE A 380 -4.75 1.22 -26.11
C ILE A 380 -5.15 2.62 -26.60
N PRO A 381 -5.25 3.64 -25.73
CA PRO A 381 -5.64 4.97 -26.15
C PRO A 381 -4.57 5.60 -27.06
N PRO A 382 -4.96 6.41 -28.08
CA PRO A 382 -4.05 7.35 -28.71
C PRO A 382 -3.63 8.41 -27.67
N ALA A 383 -2.36 8.82 -27.71
CA ALA A 383 -1.74 9.72 -26.74
C ALA A 383 -2.64 10.92 -26.38
N MET A 384 -3.07 10.99 -25.11
CA MET A 384 -3.82 12.13 -24.55
C MET A 384 -2.87 12.98 -23.71
N SER A 385 -2.57 14.18 -24.20
CA SER A 385 -1.54 15.09 -23.71
C SER A 385 -1.96 16.04 -22.58
N GLU A 386 -3.13 15.89 -21.93
CA GLU A 386 -3.68 16.95 -21.06
C GLU A 386 -4.07 16.56 -19.62
N LEU A 387 -3.77 15.35 -19.13
CA LEU A 387 -4.05 14.94 -17.73
C LEU A 387 -2.79 14.61 -16.93
N GLN A 388 -1.73 15.40 -17.13
CA GLN A 388 -0.39 15.13 -16.61
C GLN A 388 -0.14 15.59 -15.15
N GLN A 389 -1.17 16.01 -14.39
CA GLN A 389 -0.92 16.81 -13.18
C GLN A 389 -1.50 16.36 -11.83
N GLN A 390 -2.18 15.22 -11.71
CA GLN A 390 -2.67 14.80 -10.40
C GLN A 390 -2.54 13.30 -10.19
N PHE A 391 -2.10 12.93 -8.98
CA PHE A 391 -1.90 11.59 -8.43
C PHE A 391 -0.50 10.98 -8.63
N GLU A 392 0.36 11.22 -7.65
CA GLU A 392 1.51 10.37 -7.36
C GLU A 392 1.13 9.42 -6.21
N MET A 393 1.14 8.12 -6.47
CA MET A 393 1.35 7.13 -5.43
C MET A 393 2.79 6.64 -5.53
N ALA A 394 3.56 6.80 -4.46
CA ALA A 394 4.78 6.06 -4.26
C ALA A 394 4.44 4.78 -3.49
N VAL A 395 4.60 3.62 -4.14
CA VAL A 395 4.75 2.35 -3.42
C VAL A 395 6.25 2.21 -3.19
N VAL A 396 6.65 2.23 -1.92
CA VAL A 396 8.05 2.16 -1.46
C VAL A 396 8.29 0.81 -0.80
#